data_AF-A0A8T2M7A2-F1
#
_entry.id   AF-A0A8T2M7A2-F1
#
_cell.length_a   1.000
_cell.length_b   1.000
_cell.length_c   1.000
_cell.angle_alpha   90.00
_cell.angle_beta   90.00
_cell.angle_gamma   90.00
#
_symmetry.space_group_name_H-M   'P 1'
#
loop_
_entity.id
_entity.type
_entity.pdbx_description
1 polymer ?
#
loop_
_entity_poly.entity_id
_entity_poly.type
_entity_poly.pdbx_seq_one_letter_code
_entity_poly.pdbx_strand_id
1 'polypeptide(L)'
;MLKEQVDVHVRCAAVLRALPAYLHEDDSSFLKTWNVSQSDEPDIDDMPIGLLSISANSTDATPFCPERIAVVLEGNIVIEHPTLADAFVTLFGLMYALHLSYPKELANTFDFTQKVLMGLEDGKLRPRVLTLKNELLAVE
;
A
#
# COMPACT_ATOMS: atom_id res chain seq x y z
N MET A 1 -1.10 1.07 25.44
CA MET A 1 -1.60 0.04 24.50
C MET A 1 -2.51 0.58 23.41
N LEU A 2 -3.81 0.86 23.62
CA LEU A 2 -4.71 1.26 22.51
C LEU A 2 -4.23 2.51 21.73
N LYS A 3 -3.82 3.57 22.43
CA LYS A 3 -3.31 4.80 21.80
C LYS A 3 -1.98 4.60 21.07
N GLU A 4 -1.17 3.65 21.53
CA GLU A 4 0.15 3.32 21.00
C GLU A 4 0.05 2.42 19.75
N GLN A 5 -0.95 1.52 19.72
CA GLN A 5 -1.28 0.75 18.52
C GLN A 5 -1.88 1.61 17.42
N VAL A 6 -2.80 2.53 17.75
CA VAL A 6 -3.31 3.49 16.75
C VAL A 6 -2.14 4.29 16.13
N ASP A 7 -1.19 4.70 16.96
CA ASP A 7 -0.02 5.45 16.50
C ASP A 7 0.89 4.63 15.56
N VAL A 8 1.11 3.32 15.81
CA VAL A 8 1.90 2.49 14.89
C VAL A 8 1.20 2.26 13.56
N HIS A 9 -0.13 2.04 13.55
CA HIS A 9 -0.87 1.83 12.32
C HIS A 9 -0.89 3.08 11.44
N VAL A 10 -1.03 4.26 12.06
CA VAL A 10 -0.96 5.55 11.36
C VAL A 10 0.43 5.76 10.76
N ARG A 11 1.50 5.49 11.52
CA ARG A 11 2.88 5.59 11.01
C ARG A 11 3.15 4.63 9.86
N CYS A 12 2.75 3.36 9.98
CA CYS A 12 2.86 2.39 8.90
C CYS A 12 2.07 2.83 7.67
N ALA A 13 0.84 3.32 7.83
CA ALA A 13 0.03 3.79 6.73
C ALA A 13 0.66 5.00 6.02
N ALA A 14 1.20 5.95 6.80
CA ALA A 14 1.90 7.11 6.25
C ALA A 14 3.14 6.70 5.44
N VAL A 15 3.95 5.77 5.96
CA VAL A 15 5.13 5.26 5.25
C VAL A 15 4.73 4.53 3.98
N LEU A 16 3.75 3.61 4.04
CA LEU A 16 3.30 2.86 2.85
C LEU A 16 2.75 3.75 1.76
N ARG A 17 2.07 4.86 2.10
CA ARG A 17 1.60 5.84 1.13
C ARG A 17 2.69 6.78 0.60
N ALA A 18 3.66 7.13 1.44
CA ALA A 18 4.74 8.01 1.03
C ALA A 18 5.80 7.30 0.16
N LEU A 19 5.92 5.97 0.27
CA LEU A 19 6.95 5.18 -0.38
C LEU A 19 6.97 5.32 -1.92
N PRO A 20 5.82 5.20 -2.64
CA PRO A 20 5.79 5.46 -4.08
C PRO A 20 6.26 6.86 -4.45
N ALA A 21 5.76 7.88 -3.75
CA ALA A 21 6.12 9.28 -4.00
C ALA A 21 7.63 9.53 -3.77
N TYR A 22 8.20 8.96 -2.69
CA TYR A 22 9.63 9.03 -2.41
C TYR A 22 10.46 8.36 -3.51
N LEU A 23 9.98 7.22 -4.04
CA LEU A 23 10.66 6.50 -5.12
C LEU A 23 10.38 7.08 -6.53
N HIS A 24 9.64 8.19 -6.60
CA HIS A 24 9.17 8.84 -7.82
C HIS A 24 8.38 7.90 -8.73
N GLU A 25 7.40 7.22 -8.13
CA GLU A 25 6.48 6.30 -8.76
C GLU A 25 5.06 6.85 -8.72
N ASP A 26 4.24 6.45 -9.69
CA ASP A 26 2.83 6.82 -9.76
C ASP A 26 1.99 5.71 -9.14
N ASP A 27 1.28 6.03 -8.07
CA ASP A 27 0.40 5.11 -7.34
C ASP A 27 -1.09 5.35 -7.65
N SER A 28 -1.44 6.28 -8.55
CA SER A 28 -2.83 6.66 -8.81
C SER A 28 -3.73 5.52 -9.31
N SER A 29 -3.16 4.52 -9.99
CA SER A 29 -3.85 3.31 -10.43
C SER A 29 -3.90 2.21 -9.36
N PHE A 30 -3.17 2.37 -8.26
CA PHE A 30 -2.98 1.33 -7.24
C PHE A 30 -3.56 1.71 -5.87
N LEU A 31 -3.38 2.96 -5.42
CA LEU A 31 -3.98 3.49 -4.20
C LEU A 31 -5.14 4.41 -4.55
N LYS A 32 -6.37 3.89 -4.44
CA LYS A 32 -7.59 4.67 -4.63
C LYS A 32 -8.28 4.96 -3.31
N THR A 33 -9.15 5.97 -3.30
CA THR A 33 -10.00 6.30 -2.15
C THR A 33 -11.45 6.31 -2.59
N TRP A 34 -12.32 5.69 -1.80
CA TRP A 34 -13.76 5.74 -1.98
C TRP A 34 -14.41 6.34 -0.74
N ASN A 35 -15.20 7.39 -0.98
CA ASN A 35 -16.06 7.98 0.02
C ASN A 35 -17.50 7.53 -0.22
N VAL A 36 -17.99 6.67 0.67
CA VAL A 36 -19.34 6.08 0.60
C VAL A 36 -20.43 7.14 0.75
N SER A 37 -20.12 8.30 1.34
CA SER A 37 -21.07 9.41 1.43
C SER A 37 -21.19 10.23 0.15
N GLN A 38 -20.28 10.04 -0.82
CA GLN A 38 -20.20 10.83 -2.05
C GLN A 38 -20.59 10.02 -3.30
N SER A 39 -20.43 8.69 -3.28
CA SER A 39 -20.78 7.79 -4.38
C SER A 39 -21.23 6.45 -3.84
N ASP A 40 -22.26 5.86 -4.47
CA ASP A 40 -22.78 4.53 -4.15
C ASP A 40 -21.83 3.41 -4.60
N GLU A 41 -20.98 3.68 -5.60
CA GLU A 41 -20.03 2.70 -6.16
C GLU A 41 -18.60 3.27 -6.21
N PRO A 42 -17.57 2.42 -5.97
CA PRO A 42 -16.18 2.82 -6.09
C PRO A 42 -15.72 2.82 -7.56
N ASP A 43 -14.88 3.79 -7.93
CA ASP A 43 -14.20 3.80 -9.23
C ASP A 43 -13.02 2.82 -9.23
N ILE A 44 -13.27 1.54 -9.51
CA ILE A 44 -12.25 0.48 -9.50
C ILE A 44 -12.24 -0.41 -10.74
N ASP A 45 -13.12 -0.21 -11.73
CA ASP A 45 -13.23 -1.10 -12.90
C ASP A 45 -11.90 -1.24 -13.67
N ASP A 46 -11.15 -0.15 -13.79
CA ASP A 46 -9.85 -0.12 -14.48
C ASP A 46 -8.65 -0.50 -13.57
N MET A 47 -8.91 -0.99 -12.35
CA MET A 47 -7.90 -1.30 -11.35
C MET A 47 -7.53 -2.78 -11.40
N PRO A 48 -6.41 -3.17 -12.06
CA PRO A 48 -6.04 -4.58 -12.17
C PRO A 48 -5.65 -5.17 -10.82
N ILE A 49 -5.00 -4.38 -9.97
CA ILE A 49 -4.60 -4.77 -8.63
C ILE A 49 -4.33 -3.53 -7.78
N GLY A 50 -4.76 -3.52 -6.53
CA GLY A 50 -4.36 -2.46 -5.60
C GLY A 50 -5.20 -2.41 -4.32
N LEU A 51 -5.17 -1.24 -3.68
CA LEU A 51 -5.77 -0.98 -2.38
C LEU A 51 -6.73 0.21 -2.46
N LEU A 52 -7.94 -0.01 -1.95
CA LEU A 52 -9.00 0.99 -1.88
C LEU A 52 -9.20 1.43 -0.43
N SER A 53 -8.96 2.71 -0.15
CA SER A 53 -9.25 3.31 1.16
C SER A 53 -10.73 3.67 1.25
N ILE A 54 -11.48 3.04 2.15
CA ILE A 54 -12.92 3.25 2.31
C ILE A 54 -13.15 4.20 3.50
N SER A 55 -13.95 5.23 3.28
CA SER A 55 -14.33 6.20 4.32
C SER A 55 -15.81 6.59 4.21
N ALA A 56 -16.47 6.80 5.35
CA ALA A 56 -17.87 7.27 5.42
C ALA A 56 -17.98 8.80 5.60
N ASN A 57 -16.86 9.49 5.83
CA ASN A 57 -16.82 10.90 6.18
C ASN A 57 -15.54 11.54 5.69
N SER A 58 -15.65 12.66 4.97
CA SER A 58 -14.51 13.44 4.48
C SER A 58 -13.90 14.29 5.59
N THR A 59 -12.88 13.76 6.26
CA THR A 59 -11.99 14.56 7.12
C THR A 59 -10.62 14.66 6.46
N ASP A 60 -9.83 15.71 6.73
CA ASP A 60 -8.47 15.85 6.16
C ASP A 60 -7.53 14.69 6.53
N ALA A 61 -7.91 13.86 7.51
CA ALA A 61 -7.17 12.68 7.94
C ALA A 61 -7.62 11.38 7.25
N THR A 62 -8.64 11.38 6.39
CA THR A 62 -9.15 10.17 5.71
C THR A 62 -8.13 9.39 4.91
N PRO A 63 -7.10 10.02 4.29
CA PRO A 63 -6.03 9.23 3.71
C PRO A 63 -5.39 8.43 4.85
N PHE A 64 -4.87 9.05 5.89
CA PHE A 64 -4.06 8.36 6.90
C PHE A 64 -4.84 7.45 7.89
N CYS A 65 -6.13 7.70 8.09
CA CYS A 65 -7.03 6.89 8.93
C CYS A 65 -8.34 6.58 8.18
N PRO A 66 -8.31 5.70 7.17
CA PRO A 66 -9.55 5.22 6.57
C PRO A 66 -10.26 4.27 7.54
N GLU A 67 -11.57 4.12 7.36
CA GLU A 67 -12.36 3.22 8.20
C GLU A 67 -12.00 1.76 7.92
N ARG A 68 -11.80 1.44 6.64
CA ARG A 68 -11.35 0.12 6.15
C ARG A 68 -10.49 0.28 4.90
N ILE A 69 -9.69 -0.74 4.61
CA ILE A 69 -8.94 -0.88 3.35
C ILE A 69 -9.40 -2.15 2.66
N ALA A 70 -9.84 -2.03 1.41
CA ALA A 70 -10.13 -3.16 0.54
C ALA A 70 -8.92 -3.50 -0.34
N VAL A 71 -8.67 -4.79 -0.51
CA VAL A 71 -7.82 -5.34 -1.58
C VAL A 71 -8.70 -5.56 -2.80
N VAL A 72 -8.27 -4.98 -3.92
CA VAL A 72 -8.97 -5.08 -5.21
C VAL A 72 -8.12 -5.88 -6.18
N LEU A 73 -8.73 -6.85 -6.85
CA LEU A 73 -8.16 -7.60 -7.97
C LEU A 73 -9.13 -7.51 -9.15
N GLU A 74 -8.63 -7.12 -10.32
CA GLU A 74 -9.38 -7.02 -11.58
C GLU A 74 -10.74 -6.30 -11.39
N GLY A 75 -10.72 -5.14 -10.72
CA GLY A 75 -11.91 -4.34 -10.42
C GLY A 75 -12.87 -4.91 -9.38
N ASN A 76 -12.51 -5.99 -8.69
CA ASN A 76 -13.36 -6.61 -7.67
C ASN A 76 -12.74 -6.47 -6.28
N ILE A 77 -13.54 -6.08 -5.28
CA ILE A 77 -13.14 -6.14 -3.87
C ILE A 77 -13.09 -7.61 -3.45
N VAL A 78 -11.92 -8.09 -3.06
CA VAL A 78 -11.71 -9.49 -2.67
C VAL A 78 -11.72 -9.67 -1.16
N ILE A 79 -11.10 -8.75 -0.43
CA ILE A 79 -11.00 -8.81 1.04
C ILE A 79 -10.82 -7.41 1.63
N GLU A 80 -11.33 -7.19 2.85
CA GLU A 80 -11.24 -5.93 3.57
C GLU A 80 -10.52 -6.10 4.90
N HIS A 81 -9.69 -5.11 5.24
CA HIS A 81 -8.90 -5.07 6.46
C HIS A 81 -9.08 -3.75 7.23
N PRO A 82 -8.84 -3.74 8.55
CA PRO A 82 -8.91 -2.53 9.35
C PRO A 82 -7.72 -1.58 9.11
N THR A 83 -6.59 -2.06 8.58
CA THR A 83 -5.38 -1.24 8.40
C THR A 83 -4.77 -1.40 7.01
N LEU A 84 -4.04 -0.36 6.56
CA LEU A 84 -3.31 -0.39 5.30
C LEU A 84 -2.21 -1.44 5.29
N ALA A 85 -1.55 -1.65 6.42
CA ALA A 85 -0.50 -2.65 6.55
C ALA A 85 -1.05 -4.07 6.34
N ASP A 86 -2.18 -4.40 6.98
CA ASP A 86 -2.80 -5.73 6.85
C ASP A 86 -3.27 -6.00 5.42
N ALA A 87 -3.88 -5.01 4.78
CA ALA A 87 -4.32 -5.11 3.39
C ALA A 87 -3.13 -5.25 2.43
N PHE A 88 -2.05 -4.48 2.64
CA PHE A 88 -0.85 -4.54 1.81
C PHE A 88 -0.13 -5.89 1.94
N VAL A 89 -0.01 -6.44 3.15
CA VAL A 89 0.56 -7.79 3.35
C VAL A 89 -0.33 -8.86 2.71
N THR A 90 -1.65 -8.74 2.82
CA THR A 90 -2.59 -9.68 2.20
C THR A 90 -2.53 -9.63 0.68
N LEU A 91 -2.43 -8.43 0.10
CA LEU A 91 -2.21 -8.23 -1.33
C LEU A 91 -0.92 -8.93 -1.80
N PHE A 92 0.18 -8.76 -1.06
CA PHE A 92 1.43 -9.49 -1.33
C PHE A 92 1.23 -10.99 -1.30
N GLY A 93 0.55 -11.52 -0.26
CA GLY A 93 0.22 -12.93 -0.14
C GLY A 93 -0.59 -13.45 -1.33
N LEU A 94 -1.59 -12.69 -1.79
CA LEU A 94 -2.39 -13.00 -2.97
C LEU A 94 -1.57 -12.98 -4.26
N MET A 95 -0.68 -11.99 -4.43
CA MET A 95 0.23 -11.94 -5.58
C MET A 95 1.09 -13.20 -5.66
N TYR A 96 1.64 -13.67 -4.53
CA TYR A 96 2.40 -14.91 -4.50
C TYR A 96 1.52 -16.15 -4.73
N ALA A 97 0.38 -16.25 -4.05
CA ALA A 97 -0.51 -17.41 -4.13
C ALA A 97 -1.10 -17.62 -5.54
N LEU A 98 -1.38 -16.51 -6.23
CA LEU A 98 -1.99 -16.49 -7.56
C LEU A 98 -0.97 -16.28 -8.69
N HIS A 99 0.32 -16.19 -8.36
CA HIS A 99 1.41 -15.93 -9.31
C HIS A 99 1.20 -14.66 -10.15
N LEU A 100 0.71 -13.59 -9.52
CA LEU A 100 0.50 -12.29 -10.16
C LEU A 100 1.81 -11.52 -10.26
N SER A 101 1.95 -10.75 -11.33
CA SER A 101 3.07 -9.82 -11.48
C SER A 101 2.85 -8.55 -10.66
N TYR A 102 3.93 -7.94 -10.19
CA TYR A 102 3.86 -6.62 -9.54
C TYR A 102 3.49 -5.51 -10.53
N PRO A 103 2.73 -4.49 -10.09
CA PRO A 103 2.49 -3.28 -10.87
C PRO A 103 3.82 -2.68 -11.34
N LYS A 104 3.91 -2.37 -12.63
CA LYS A 104 5.16 -1.87 -13.23
C LYS A 104 5.44 -0.43 -12.80
N GLU A 105 4.38 0.31 -12.55
CA GLU A 105 4.34 1.69 -12.09
C GLU A 105 4.98 1.81 -10.69
N LEU A 106 4.86 0.75 -9.88
CA LEU A 106 5.36 0.67 -8.49
C LEU A 106 6.54 -0.29 -8.34
N ALA A 107 7.30 -0.51 -9.41
CA ALA A 107 8.31 -1.56 -9.42
C ALA A 107 9.32 -1.41 -8.26
N ASN A 108 9.81 -0.21 -7.97
CA ASN A 108 10.78 0.05 -6.90
C ASN A 108 10.13 -0.12 -5.52
N THR A 109 8.88 0.28 -5.33
CA THR A 109 8.11 0.08 -4.10
C THR A 109 8.00 -1.42 -3.76
N PHE A 110 7.62 -2.23 -4.74
CA PHE A 110 7.50 -3.68 -4.55
C PHE A 110 8.87 -4.37 -4.37
N ASP A 111 9.90 -3.92 -5.08
CA ASP A 111 11.27 -4.44 -4.95
C ASP A 111 11.91 -4.09 -3.60
N PHE A 112 11.69 -2.86 -3.11
CA PHE A 112 12.07 -2.47 -1.76
C PHE A 112 11.36 -3.33 -0.73
N THR A 113 10.04 -3.49 -0.85
CA THR A 113 9.27 -4.30 0.10
C THR A 113 9.74 -5.75 0.09
N GLN A 114 9.83 -6.39 -1.07
CA GLN A 114 10.24 -7.79 -1.19
C GLN A 114 11.67 -8.03 -0.68
N LYS A 115 12.63 -7.20 -1.11
CA LYS A 115 14.06 -7.46 -0.86
C LYS A 115 14.56 -6.91 0.46
N VAL A 116 14.05 -5.76 0.88
CA VAL A 116 14.53 -5.06 2.08
C VAL A 116 13.65 -5.38 3.28
N LEU A 117 12.33 -5.27 3.14
CA LEU A 117 11.42 -5.50 4.28
C LEU A 117 11.16 -6.99 4.53
N MET A 118 10.94 -7.79 3.48
CA MET A 118 10.63 -9.22 3.62
C MET A 118 11.84 -10.14 3.52
N GLY A 119 12.96 -9.66 2.97
CA GLY A 119 14.20 -10.45 2.82
C GLY A 119 14.04 -11.66 1.89
N LEU A 120 13.14 -11.62 0.91
CA LEU A 120 12.80 -12.78 0.07
C LEU A 120 13.76 -13.00 -1.10
N GLU A 121 14.59 -12.03 -1.46
CA GLU A 121 15.53 -12.17 -2.59
C GLU A 121 16.84 -11.43 -2.29
N ASP A 122 17.97 -12.17 -2.36
CA ASP A 122 19.34 -11.63 -2.21
C ASP A 122 19.89 -11.01 -3.50
N GLY A 123 19.00 -10.59 -4.39
CA GLY A 123 19.33 -10.00 -5.68
C GLY A 123 19.92 -8.59 -5.55
N LYS A 124 20.59 -8.13 -6.61
CA LYS A 124 21.10 -6.75 -6.68
C LYS A 124 19.94 -5.77 -6.57
N LEU A 125 19.99 -4.90 -5.57
CA LEU A 125 19.03 -3.80 -5.42
C LEU A 125 19.20 -2.81 -6.56
N ARG A 126 18.07 -2.29 -7.05
CA ARG A 126 18.08 -1.13 -7.95
C ARG A 126 18.68 0.08 -7.25
N PRO A 127 19.31 1.02 -7.98
CA PRO A 127 19.97 2.17 -7.37
C PRO A 127 19.08 2.95 -6.39
N ARG A 128 17.80 3.22 -6.74
CA ARG A 128 16.85 3.90 -5.85
C ARG A 128 16.55 3.12 -4.56
N VAL A 129 16.33 1.81 -4.69
CA VAL A 129 16.04 0.91 -3.57
C VAL A 129 17.26 0.80 -2.64
N LEU A 130 18.47 0.75 -3.21
CA LEU A 130 19.72 0.75 -2.46
C LEU A 130 19.94 2.07 -1.70
N THR A 131 19.69 3.21 -2.35
CA THR A 131 19.76 4.53 -1.71
C THR A 131 18.83 4.60 -0.51
N LEU A 132 17.54 4.25 -0.70
CA LEU A 132 16.57 4.26 0.39
C LEU A 132 16.99 3.33 1.54
N LYS A 133 17.42 2.10 1.24
CA LYS A 133 17.93 1.17 2.26
C LYS A 133 19.08 1.78 3.06
N ASN A 134 20.04 2.40 2.38
CA ASN A 134 21.20 3.00 3.04
C ASN A 134 20.82 4.22 3.88
N GLU A 135 19.89 5.05 3.42
CA GLU A 135 19.37 6.19 4.17
C GLU A 135 18.67 5.73 5.46
N LEU A 136 17.86 4.68 5.40
CA LEU A 136 17.20 4.12 6.59
C LEU A 136 18.18 3.55 7.61
N LEU A 137 19.27 2.91 7.15
CA LEU A 137 20.32 2.38 8.02
C LEU A 137 21.25 3.47 8.58
N ALA A 138 21.32 4.64 7.94
CA ALA A 138 22.13 5.76 8.41
C ALA A 138 21.45 6.57 9.54
N VAL A 139 20.17 6.30 9.81
CA VAL A 139 19.37 6.97 10.85
C VAL A 139 19.44 6.22 12.20
N GLU A 140 20.12 5.08 12.26
CA GLU A 140 20.41 4.31 13.49
C GLU A 140 21.64 4.80 14.28
#